data_AF-A0A1W2ABR4-F1
#
_entry.id   AF-A0A1W2ABR4-F1
#
_cell.length_a   1.000
_cell.length_b   1.000
_cell.length_c   1.000
_cell.angle_alpha   90.00
_cell.angle_beta   90.00
_cell.angle_gamma   90.00
#
_symmetry.space_group_name_H-M   'P 1'
#
loop_
_entity.id
_entity.type
_entity.pdbx_description
1 polymer ?
#
loop_
_entity_poly.entity_id
_entity_poly.type
_entity_poly.pdbx_seq_one_letter_code
_entity_poly.pdbx_strand_id
1 'polypeptide(L)'
;MNRFFIDSLKMMRENYIRAFGGKYDTEMCPIKDVEVDERDAAGIVTASTGFLRGLTIDGVSSLKKIYTNDVNGKTEEILDIRERDGSEHEYRDLALTRYRCSLMTVFTMEQLMRKKPKNVGFIGTGRTNLANCIGICERFSPLGIVIRGSKRNVDKNIGDFLLVNGKTKVDDTEDMIHLNACDTVIICTSATRREEMISANLLMGPDLIIVLDSGYYLDESFRKTRDNYSDSPEQLEAHFRDEFPWDEKDYTFKTLLDKRDARKCTAYLYGIGLADAVAGEEITNRIEKSHRK
;
A
#
# COMPACT_ATOMS: atom_id res chain seq x y z
N MET A 1 15.99 10.27 12.63
CA MET A 1 14.61 10.39 12.11
C MET A 1 14.70 11.20 10.82
N ASN A 2 14.31 10.61 9.69
CA ASN A 2 14.34 11.31 8.41
C ASN A 2 13.23 12.38 8.42
N ARG A 3 13.62 13.65 8.62
CA ARG A 3 12.68 14.79 8.73
C ARG A 3 11.74 14.84 7.52
N PHE A 4 12.23 14.42 6.37
CA PHE A 4 11.48 14.44 5.12
C PHE A 4 10.29 13.47 5.12
N PHE A 5 10.47 12.21 5.57
CA PHE A 5 9.36 11.24 5.63
C PHE A 5 8.22 11.72 6.53
N ILE A 6 8.56 12.36 7.65
CA ILE A 6 7.57 12.91 8.59
C ILE A 6 6.80 14.08 8.01
N ASP A 7 7.46 14.96 7.25
CA ASP A 7 6.79 16.11 6.63
C ASP A 7 5.85 15.66 5.50
N SER A 8 6.27 14.69 4.66
CA SER A 8 5.39 14.07 3.66
C SER A 8 4.20 13.33 4.29
N LEU A 9 4.40 12.68 5.44
CA LEU A 9 3.31 12.03 6.17
C LEU A 9 2.28 13.04 6.73
N LYS A 10 2.72 14.23 7.16
CA LYS A 10 1.80 15.31 7.55
C LYS A 10 1.00 15.81 6.36
N MET A 11 1.67 16.08 5.23
CA MET A 11 1.01 16.50 3.99
C MET A 11 -0.01 15.45 3.55
N MET A 12 0.36 14.16 3.55
CA MET A 12 -0.55 13.05 3.23
C MET A 12 -1.79 13.09 4.12
N ARG A 13 -1.61 13.25 5.44
CA ARG A 13 -2.72 13.29 6.39
C ARG A 13 -3.66 14.46 6.12
N GLU A 14 -3.13 15.66 5.93
CA GLU A 14 -3.93 16.86 5.71
C GLU A 14 -4.73 16.78 4.41
N ASN A 15 -4.07 16.30 3.35
CA ASN A 15 -4.69 16.06 2.05
C ASN A 15 -5.78 14.99 2.13
N TYR A 16 -5.49 13.84 2.74
CA TYR A 16 -6.43 12.72 2.84
C TYR A 16 -7.67 13.07 3.68
N ILE A 17 -7.48 13.72 4.84
CA ILE A 17 -8.60 14.19 5.68
C ILE A 17 -9.49 15.16 4.92
N ARG A 18 -8.92 16.06 4.12
CA ARG A 18 -9.72 17.02 3.34
C ARG A 18 -10.49 16.37 2.22
N ALA A 19 -9.87 15.43 1.50
CA ALA A 19 -10.49 14.71 0.40
C ALA A 19 -11.64 13.79 0.87
N PHE A 20 -11.45 13.05 1.96
CA PHE A 20 -12.40 12.02 2.39
C PHE A 20 -13.23 12.40 3.64
N GLY A 21 -12.94 13.53 4.29
CA GLY A 21 -13.58 13.97 5.55
C GLY A 21 -14.84 14.83 5.37
N GLY A 22 -15.39 14.93 4.16
CA GLY A 22 -16.70 15.53 3.89
C GLY A 22 -16.75 17.06 3.80
N LYS A 23 -15.69 17.73 3.33
CA LYS A 23 -15.69 19.21 3.15
C LYS A 23 -15.57 19.72 1.71
N TYR A 24 -15.21 18.90 0.72
CA TYR A 24 -15.10 19.31 -0.69
C TYR A 24 -15.42 18.15 -1.64
N ASP A 25 -15.76 18.51 -2.88
CA ASP A 25 -16.10 17.59 -3.99
C ASP A 25 -15.03 16.51 -4.20
N THR A 26 -15.49 15.32 -4.58
CA THR A 26 -14.68 14.14 -4.94
C THR A 26 -13.70 14.38 -6.11
N GLU A 27 -13.71 15.57 -6.71
CA GLU A 27 -12.80 16.01 -7.79
C GLU A 27 -11.30 16.02 -7.41
N MET A 28 -10.93 16.04 -6.11
CA MET A 28 -9.52 15.99 -5.68
C MET A 28 -8.89 14.59 -5.68
N CYS A 29 -9.72 13.54 -5.68
CA CYS A 29 -9.30 12.13 -5.70
C CYS A 29 -9.99 11.41 -6.87
N PRO A 30 -9.68 11.76 -8.12
CA PRO A 30 -10.25 11.08 -9.27
C PRO A 30 -9.92 9.57 -9.22
N ILE A 31 -10.92 8.79 -9.59
CA ILE A 31 -10.92 7.33 -9.63
C ILE A 31 -9.75 6.85 -10.50
N LYS A 32 -9.00 5.85 -10.02
CA LYS A 32 -8.05 5.11 -10.87
C LYS A 32 -8.81 4.45 -12.02
N ASP A 33 -8.49 4.88 -13.23
CA ASP A 33 -8.92 4.18 -14.44
C ASP A 33 -7.97 3.02 -14.68
N VAL A 34 -8.53 1.83 -14.96
CA VAL A 34 -7.75 0.62 -15.22
C VAL A 34 -8.12 0.08 -16.60
N GLU A 35 -7.12 -0.01 -17.46
CA GLU A 35 -7.21 -0.74 -18.72
C GLU A 35 -6.62 -2.13 -18.50
N VAL A 36 -7.46 -3.15 -18.66
CA VAL A 36 -7.02 -4.55 -18.58
C VAL A 36 -6.43 -4.95 -19.93
N ASP A 37 -5.12 -5.20 -19.93
CA ASP A 37 -4.37 -5.57 -21.13
C ASP A 37 -4.46 -7.08 -21.39
N GLU A 38 -4.31 -7.91 -20.35
CA GLU A 38 -4.32 -9.38 -20.45
C GLU A 38 -4.99 -10.04 -19.24
N ARG A 39 -5.67 -11.16 -19.50
CA ARG A 39 -6.17 -12.09 -18.48
C ARG A 39 -5.67 -13.51 -18.74
N ASP A 40 -5.50 -14.29 -17.68
CA ASP A 40 -5.22 -15.73 -17.80
C ASP A 40 -6.49 -16.54 -18.12
N ALA A 41 -6.32 -17.86 -18.29
CA ALA A 41 -7.41 -18.78 -18.60
C ALA A 41 -8.48 -18.88 -17.49
N ALA A 42 -8.18 -18.44 -16.27
CA ALA A 42 -9.12 -18.38 -15.15
C ALA A 42 -9.81 -17.00 -15.04
N GLY A 43 -9.52 -16.07 -15.97
CA GLY A 43 -10.09 -14.73 -15.99
C GLY A 43 -9.37 -13.73 -15.08
N ILE A 44 -8.20 -14.09 -14.53
CA ILE A 44 -7.43 -13.23 -13.63
C ILE A 44 -6.64 -12.21 -14.44
N VAL A 45 -6.68 -10.95 -14.02
CA VAL A 45 -5.87 -9.89 -14.63
C VAL A 45 -4.40 -10.20 -14.42
N THR A 46 -3.67 -10.37 -15.52
CA THR A 46 -2.23 -10.67 -15.51
C THR A 46 -1.37 -9.51 -16.01
N ALA A 47 -1.97 -8.61 -16.79
CA ALA A 47 -1.36 -7.35 -17.17
C ALA A 47 -2.42 -6.25 -17.20
N SER A 48 -2.04 -5.06 -16.72
CA SER A 48 -2.92 -3.89 -16.73
C SER A 48 -2.14 -2.59 -16.77
N THR A 49 -2.80 -1.57 -17.30
CA THR A 49 -2.36 -0.18 -17.28
C THR A 49 -3.31 0.64 -16.42
N GLY A 50 -2.79 1.20 -15.33
CA GLY A 50 -3.52 2.10 -14.45
C GLY A 50 -3.20 3.57 -14.72
N PHE A 51 -4.23 4.41 -14.73
CA PHE A 51 -4.11 5.87 -14.78
C PHE A 51 -4.62 6.46 -13.47
N LEU A 52 -3.75 7.15 -12.74
CA LEU A 52 -4.09 7.76 -11.45
C LEU A 52 -3.92 9.25 -11.57
N ARG A 53 -4.99 10.00 -11.31
CA ARG A 53 -4.95 11.45 -11.21
C ARG A 53 -4.99 11.85 -9.75
N GLY A 54 -4.31 12.93 -9.40
CA GLY A 54 -4.26 13.44 -8.03
C GLY A 54 -4.22 14.96 -8.03
N LEU A 55 -4.82 15.56 -7.01
CA LEU A 55 -4.72 16.99 -6.76
C LEU A 55 -4.55 17.23 -5.27
N THR A 56 -3.43 17.82 -4.87
CA THR A 56 -3.25 18.25 -3.49
C THR A 56 -4.10 19.48 -3.20
N ILE A 57 -4.40 19.68 -1.92
CA ILE A 57 -5.21 20.80 -1.39
C ILE A 57 -4.62 22.17 -1.74
N ASP A 58 -3.34 22.20 -2.03
CA ASP A 58 -2.60 23.40 -2.32
C ASP A 58 -2.41 23.62 -3.84
N GLY A 59 -2.96 22.73 -4.67
CA GLY A 59 -3.01 22.88 -6.11
C GLY A 59 -1.91 22.16 -6.90
N VAL A 60 -1.15 21.24 -6.29
CA VAL A 60 -0.22 20.38 -7.05
C VAL A 60 -1.01 19.24 -7.67
N SER A 61 -0.98 19.13 -8.98
CA SER A 61 -1.67 18.05 -9.70
C SER A 61 -0.69 16.99 -10.18
N SER A 62 -1.13 15.73 -10.18
CA SER A 62 -0.37 14.61 -10.73
C SER A 62 -1.18 13.81 -11.72
N LEU A 63 -0.52 13.31 -12.75
CA LEU A 63 -1.02 12.24 -13.61
C LEU A 63 0.01 11.12 -13.63
N LYS A 64 -0.41 9.93 -13.19
CA LYS A 64 0.43 8.74 -13.21
C LYS A 64 -0.11 7.75 -14.21
N LYS A 65 0.80 7.16 -14.99
CA LYS A 65 0.56 5.95 -15.76
C LYS A 65 1.45 4.84 -15.20
N ILE A 66 0.87 3.71 -14.83
CA ILE A 66 1.62 2.54 -14.35
C ILE A 66 1.17 1.29 -15.11
N TYR A 67 2.12 0.59 -15.72
CA TYR A 67 1.91 -0.71 -16.34
C TYR A 67 2.49 -1.79 -15.43
N THR A 68 1.72 -2.86 -15.22
CA THR A 68 2.15 -4.04 -14.47
C THR A 68 1.85 -5.29 -15.28
N ASN A 69 2.81 -6.21 -15.33
CA ASN A 69 2.63 -7.57 -15.86
C ASN A 69 3.17 -8.57 -14.84
N ASP A 70 2.28 -9.31 -14.20
CA ASP A 70 2.61 -10.23 -13.11
C ASP A 70 3.22 -11.55 -13.61
N VAL A 71 3.02 -11.89 -14.89
CA VAL A 71 3.55 -13.11 -15.50
C VAL A 71 5.07 -13.01 -15.67
N ASN A 72 5.56 -11.89 -16.18
CA ASN A 72 6.98 -11.64 -16.38
C ASN A 72 7.61 -10.74 -15.29
N GLY A 73 6.81 -10.24 -14.35
CA GLY A 73 7.24 -9.39 -13.24
C GLY A 73 7.68 -7.99 -13.67
N LYS A 74 7.21 -7.51 -14.83
CA LYS A 74 7.55 -6.20 -15.36
C LYS A 74 6.62 -5.13 -14.78
N THR A 75 7.19 -4.04 -14.28
CA THR A 75 6.46 -2.84 -13.90
C THR A 75 7.16 -1.62 -14.46
N GLU A 76 6.42 -0.73 -15.10
CA GLU A 76 6.91 0.54 -15.64
C GLU A 76 5.97 1.66 -15.21
N GLU A 77 6.51 2.83 -14.89
CA GLU A 77 5.69 3.97 -14.51
C GLU A 77 6.21 5.30 -15.06
N ILE A 78 5.28 6.21 -15.24
CA ILE A 78 5.50 7.63 -15.51
C ILE A 78 4.62 8.41 -14.55
N LEU A 79 5.20 9.40 -13.88
CA LEU A 79 4.48 10.35 -13.03
C LEU A 79 4.77 11.76 -13.52
N ASP A 80 3.72 12.40 -14.05
CA ASP A 80 3.72 13.81 -14.40
C ASP A 80 3.22 14.61 -13.20
N ILE A 81 3.98 15.63 -12.79
CA ILE A 81 3.64 16.58 -11.73
C ILE A 81 3.56 17.97 -12.34
N ARG A 82 2.49 18.68 -12.01
CA ARG A 82 2.35 20.11 -12.30
C ARG A 82 2.24 20.87 -10.99
N GLU A 83 3.22 21.74 -10.75
CA GLU A 83 3.32 22.57 -9.57
C GLU A 83 2.42 23.81 -9.65
N ARG A 84 2.29 24.52 -8.53
CA ARG A 84 1.38 25.67 -8.36
C ARG A 84 1.74 26.86 -9.25
N ASP A 85 3.03 27.02 -9.55
CA ASP A 85 3.53 28.06 -10.45
C ASP A 85 3.38 27.68 -11.93
N GLY A 86 2.85 26.50 -12.21
CA GLY A 86 2.64 25.96 -13.55
C GLY A 86 3.84 25.21 -14.11
N SER A 87 4.93 25.05 -13.36
CA SER A 87 6.05 24.20 -13.77
C SER A 87 5.65 22.73 -13.82
N GLU A 88 6.27 21.98 -14.73
CA GLU A 88 5.94 20.59 -15.03
C GLU A 88 7.19 19.71 -14.92
N HIS A 89 7.02 18.55 -14.28
CA HIS A 89 8.08 17.57 -14.04
C HIS A 89 7.59 16.18 -14.42
N GLU A 90 8.43 15.40 -15.09
CA GLU A 90 8.16 13.98 -15.41
C GLU A 90 9.16 13.09 -14.65
N TYR A 91 8.66 12.06 -13.98
CA TYR A 91 9.46 11.07 -13.28
C TYR A 91 9.19 9.65 -13.79
N ARG A 92 10.26 8.88 -13.99
CA ARG A 92 10.21 7.48 -14.47
C ARG A 92 10.95 6.55 -13.51
N ASP A 93 10.59 6.58 -12.22
CA ASP A 93 11.27 5.81 -11.19
C ASP A 93 10.29 5.19 -10.19
N LEU A 94 10.20 3.85 -10.22
CA LEU A 94 9.40 3.02 -9.30
C LEU A 94 9.70 3.26 -7.82
N ALA A 95 10.83 3.89 -7.47
CA ALA A 95 11.10 4.33 -6.10
C ALA A 95 9.99 5.27 -5.57
N LEU A 96 9.36 6.08 -6.43
CA LEU A 96 8.26 6.96 -6.06
C LEU A 96 7.01 6.17 -5.63
N THR A 97 6.60 5.17 -6.42
CA THR A 97 5.52 4.26 -5.99
C THR A 97 5.83 3.57 -4.68
N ARG A 98 7.06 3.10 -4.48
CA ARG A 98 7.44 2.43 -3.22
C ARG A 98 7.39 3.40 -2.05
N TYR A 99 7.81 4.65 -2.27
CA TYR A 99 7.76 5.70 -1.28
C TYR A 99 6.32 6.04 -0.88
N ARG A 100 5.42 6.29 -1.84
CA ARG A 100 4.01 6.59 -1.54
C ARG A 100 3.27 5.41 -0.91
N CYS A 101 3.58 4.17 -1.29
CA CYS A 101 3.04 2.98 -0.61
C CYS A 101 3.44 2.94 0.87
N SER A 102 4.70 3.30 1.16
CA SER A 102 5.21 3.40 2.54
C SER A 102 4.51 4.50 3.33
N LEU A 103 4.30 5.69 2.73
CA LEU A 103 3.53 6.78 3.33
C LEU A 103 2.10 6.32 3.68
N MET A 104 1.40 5.70 2.74
CA MET A 104 0.03 5.23 2.94
C MET A 104 -0.06 4.11 3.97
N THR A 105 0.91 3.19 3.99
CA THR A 105 0.99 2.13 5.00
C THR A 105 1.15 2.72 6.40
N VAL A 106 2.10 3.65 6.57
CA VAL A 106 2.34 4.30 7.86
C VAL A 106 1.14 5.15 8.28
N PHE A 107 0.55 5.91 7.35
CA PHE A 107 -0.68 6.67 7.60
C PHE A 107 -1.82 5.77 8.09
N THR A 108 -2.06 4.65 7.41
CA THR A 108 -3.07 3.65 7.78
C THR A 108 -2.86 3.13 9.19
N MET A 109 -1.62 2.82 9.56
CA MET A 109 -1.28 2.40 10.93
C MET A 109 -1.58 3.50 11.95
N GLU A 110 -1.29 4.77 11.65
CA GLU A 110 -1.61 5.89 12.56
C GLU A 110 -3.11 6.17 12.72
N GLN A 111 -3.92 5.80 11.72
CA GLN A 111 -5.38 5.96 11.79
C GLN A 111 -6.04 4.79 12.49
N LEU A 112 -5.69 3.56 12.15
CA LEU A 112 -6.43 2.38 12.58
C LEU A 112 -5.88 1.76 13.87
N MET A 113 -4.57 1.89 14.15
CA MET A 113 -4.01 1.32 15.36
C MET A 113 -4.22 2.20 16.59
N ARG A 114 -4.70 1.58 17.66
CA ARG A 114 -4.82 2.22 18.99
C ARG A 114 -3.46 2.50 19.65
N LYS A 115 -2.51 1.57 19.48
CA LYS A 115 -1.19 1.62 20.11
C LYS A 115 -0.11 1.44 19.06
N LYS A 116 1.08 1.99 19.34
CA LYS A 116 2.26 1.73 18.49
C LYS A 116 2.50 0.22 18.39
N PRO A 117 2.78 -0.32 17.20
CA PRO A 117 3.10 -1.73 17.03
C PRO A 117 4.39 -2.05 17.78
N LYS A 118 4.40 -3.17 18.51
CA LYS A 118 5.62 -3.76 19.06
C LYS A 118 6.27 -4.68 18.03
N ASN A 119 5.47 -5.47 17.33
CA ASN A 119 5.94 -6.42 16.33
C ASN A 119 5.20 -6.22 15.01
N VAL A 120 5.94 -6.20 13.90
CA VAL A 120 5.38 -6.03 12.56
C VAL A 120 5.83 -7.17 11.65
N GLY A 121 4.86 -7.80 10.98
CA GLY A 121 5.07 -8.87 10.02
C GLY A 121 4.99 -8.37 8.58
N PHE A 122 5.73 -9.01 7.68
CA PHE A 122 5.68 -8.76 6.25
C PHE A 122 5.50 -10.08 5.50
N ILE A 123 4.49 -10.17 4.65
CA ILE A 123 4.33 -11.25 3.69
C ILE A 123 4.68 -10.71 2.30
N GLY A 124 5.70 -11.33 1.70
CA GLY A 124 6.37 -10.82 0.51
C GLY A 124 7.58 -9.94 0.87
N THR A 125 8.74 -10.27 0.31
CA THR A 125 10.03 -9.60 0.58
C THR A 125 10.48 -8.71 -0.58
N GLY A 126 9.52 -8.21 -1.37
CA GLY A 126 9.78 -7.29 -2.48
C GLY A 126 10.29 -5.91 -2.02
N ARG A 127 10.73 -5.09 -2.99
CA ARG A 127 11.25 -3.73 -2.74
C ARG A 127 10.19 -2.78 -2.15
N THR A 128 8.91 -2.99 -2.45
CA THR A 128 7.80 -2.23 -1.84
C THR A 128 7.67 -2.51 -0.34
N ASN A 129 7.67 -3.79 0.07
CA ASN A 129 7.64 -4.13 1.49
C ASN A 129 8.93 -3.73 2.22
N LEU A 130 10.07 -3.70 1.55
CA LEU A 130 11.29 -3.12 2.13
C LEU A 130 11.11 -1.62 2.41
N ALA A 131 10.52 -0.86 1.49
CA ALA A 131 10.21 0.57 1.70
C ALA A 131 9.20 0.78 2.83
N ASN A 132 8.18 -0.09 2.94
CA ASN A 132 7.25 -0.09 4.07
C ASN A 132 7.98 -0.36 5.40
N CYS A 133 8.86 -1.35 5.43
CA CYS A 133 9.67 -1.69 6.61
C CYS A 133 10.50 -0.50 7.09
N ILE A 134 11.17 0.21 6.16
CA ILE A 134 11.93 1.43 6.47
C ILE A 134 11.03 2.49 7.09
N GLY A 135 9.92 2.86 6.42
CA GLY A 135 9.01 3.91 6.92
C GLY A 135 8.38 3.57 8.28
N ILE A 136 8.01 2.31 8.48
CA ILE A 136 7.48 1.80 9.75
C ILE A 136 8.55 1.86 10.85
N CYS A 137 9.78 1.43 10.57
CA CYS A 137 10.88 1.48 11.54
C CYS A 137 11.24 2.92 11.92
N GLU A 138 11.27 3.83 10.94
CA GLU A 138 11.50 5.26 11.18
C GLU A 138 10.39 5.89 12.04
N ARG A 139 9.12 5.49 11.82
CA ARG A 139 7.97 6.11 12.49
C ARG A 139 7.67 5.53 13.87
N PHE A 140 7.72 4.21 13.99
CA PHE A 140 7.22 3.47 15.16
C PHE A 140 8.32 2.76 15.94
N SER A 141 9.47 2.47 15.31
CA SER A 141 10.59 1.73 15.90
C SER A 141 10.13 0.43 16.61
N PRO A 142 9.51 -0.51 15.87
CA PRO A 142 9.02 -1.75 16.46
C PRO A 142 10.19 -2.58 17.01
N LEU A 143 9.91 -3.34 18.06
CA LEU A 143 10.87 -4.22 18.75
C LEU A 143 11.26 -5.43 17.90
N GLY A 144 10.36 -5.89 17.03
CA GLY A 144 10.57 -7.06 16.20
C GLY A 144 9.98 -6.88 14.80
N ILE A 145 10.70 -7.41 13.82
CA ILE A 145 10.25 -7.58 12.44
C ILE A 145 10.21 -9.06 12.13
N VAL A 146 9.09 -9.52 11.59
CA VAL A 146 8.92 -10.88 11.08
C VAL A 146 8.69 -10.80 9.59
N ILE A 147 9.35 -11.66 8.80
CA ILE A 147 9.17 -11.71 7.36
C ILE A 147 8.84 -13.12 6.90
N ARG A 148 8.02 -13.21 5.86
CA ARG A 148 7.74 -14.44 5.14
C ARG A 148 7.94 -14.21 3.65
N GLY A 149 8.92 -14.89 3.08
CA GLY A 149 9.14 -14.92 1.64
C GLY A 149 8.10 -15.79 0.94
N SER A 150 7.93 -15.58 -0.37
CA SER A 150 7.15 -16.51 -1.20
C SER A 150 7.87 -17.86 -1.32
N LYS A 151 7.13 -18.97 -1.48
CA LYS A 151 7.73 -20.29 -1.75
C LYS A 151 8.69 -20.29 -2.94
N ARG A 152 8.45 -19.42 -3.93
CA ARG A 152 9.27 -19.30 -5.16
C ARG A 152 10.60 -18.58 -4.92
N ASN A 153 10.70 -17.76 -3.87
CA ASN A 153 11.82 -16.87 -3.59
C ASN A 153 11.91 -16.60 -2.08
N VAL A 154 12.22 -17.64 -1.30
CA VAL A 154 12.20 -17.59 0.18
C VAL A 154 13.19 -16.55 0.70
N ASP A 155 14.39 -16.49 0.12
CA ASP A 155 15.51 -15.68 0.64
C ASP A 155 15.62 -14.27 0.05
N LYS A 156 14.69 -13.88 -0.84
CA LYS A 156 14.76 -12.59 -1.55
C LYS A 156 14.79 -11.43 -0.56
N ASN A 157 15.80 -10.56 -0.68
CA ASN A 157 16.01 -9.35 0.11
C ASN A 157 16.03 -9.54 1.65
N ILE A 158 16.15 -10.76 2.20
CA ILE A 158 16.19 -10.96 3.66
C ILE A 158 17.31 -10.13 4.31
N GLY A 159 18.49 -10.09 3.67
CA GLY A 159 19.63 -9.28 4.09
C GLY A 159 19.30 -7.80 4.22
N ASP A 160 18.53 -7.24 3.27
CA ASP A 160 18.13 -5.83 3.32
C ASP A 160 17.18 -5.56 4.50
N PHE A 161 16.24 -6.48 4.78
CA PHE A 161 15.38 -6.36 5.96
C PHE A 161 16.15 -6.48 7.27
N LEU A 162 17.19 -7.33 7.32
CA LEU A 162 18.09 -7.44 8.47
C LEU A 162 18.87 -6.13 8.70
N LEU A 163 19.30 -5.44 7.64
CA LEU A 163 19.99 -4.16 7.76
C LEU A 163 19.11 -3.04 8.34
N VAL A 164 17.79 -3.09 8.13
CA VAL A 164 16.84 -2.07 8.63
C VAL A 164 16.61 -2.16 10.15
N ASN A 165 16.40 -3.35 10.69
CA ASN A 165 16.01 -3.53 12.10
C ASN A 165 17.05 -4.27 12.96
N GLY A 166 17.95 -5.05 12.35
CA GLY A 166 18.97 -5.85 13.03
C GLY A 166 18.44 -7.08 13.78
N LYS A 167 17.12 -7.24 13.90
CA LYS A 167 16.45 -8.33 14.65
C LYS A 167 15.34 -9.02 13.86
N THR A 168 15.45 -9.01 12.54
CA THR A 168 14.46 -9.62 11.64
C THR A 168 14.44 -11.14 11.82
N LYS A 169 13.24 -11.70 12.02
CA LYS A 169 13.00 -13.15 12.06
C LYS A 169 12.30 -13.59 10.78
N VAL A 170 12.62 -14.80 10.31
CA VAL A 170 11.91 -15.44 9.20
C VAL A 170 10.83 -16.35 9.78
N ASP A 171 9.62 -16.28 9.22
CA ASP A 171 8.53 -17.23 9.49
C ASP A 171 8.38 -18.18 8.30
N ASP A 172 8.97 -19.35 8.43
CA ASP A 172 8.92 -20.47 7.49
C ASP A 172 7.89 -21.53 7.88
N THR A 173 7.15 -21.33 8.97
CA THR A 173 6.17 -22.30 9.48
C THR A 173 4.92 -22.34 8.58
N GLU A 174 4.27 -23.49 8.45
CA GLU A 174 3.01 -23.60 7.69
C GLU A 174 1.88 -22.80 8.38
N ASP A 175 1.83 -22.86 9.72
CA ASP A 175 0.80 -22.21 10.54
C ASP A 175 1.06 -20.72 10.84
N MET A 176 2.11 -20.13 10.25
CA MET A 176 2.45 -18.70 10.40
C MET A 176 2.55 -18.24 11.86
N ILE A 177 3.19 -19.03 12.71
CA ILE A 177 3.20 -18.83 14.18
C ILE A 177 3.80 -17.47 14.55
N HIS A 178 4.87 -17.04 13.88
CA HIS A 178 5.54 -15.78 14.19
C HIS A 178 4.80 -14.56 13.63
N LEU A 179 4.18 -14.69 12.45
CA LEU A 179 3.31 -13.66 11.90
C LEU A 179 2.05 -13.47 12.77
N ASN A 180 1.47 -14.55 13.32
CA ASN A 180 0.35 -14.46 14.26
C ASN A 180 0.70 -13.77 15.59
N ALA A 181 1.99 -13.73 15.97
CA ALA A 181 2.46 -12.99 17.14
C ALA A 181 2.72 -11.49 16.86
N CYS A 182 2.53 -11.02 15.63
CA CYS A 182 2.68 -9.62 15.26
C CYS A 182 1.41 -8.82 15.56
N ASP A 183 1.56 -7.53 15.89
CA ASP A 183 0.42 -6.61 16.07
C ASP A 183 -0.16 -6.20 14.71
N THR A 184 0.71 -6.07 13.72
CA THR A 184 0.37 -5.68 12.33
C THR A 184 1.07 -6.58 11.33
N VAL A 185 0.39 -6.93 10.25
CA VAL A 185 1.01 -7.61 9.09
C VAL A 185 0.75 -6.82 7.81
N ILE A 186 1.80 -6.65 7.00
CA ILE A 186 1.75 -5.96 5.71
C ILE A 186 1.98 -7.00 4.61
N ILE A 187 1.07 -7.03 3.65
CA ILE A 187 1.05 -8.01 2.56
C ILE A 187 1.27 -7.26 1.25
N CYS A 188 2.32 -7.63 0.53
CA CYS A 188 2.64 -7.11 -0.79
C CYS A 188 3.35 -8.21 -1.57
N THR A 189 2.54 -9.04 -2.22
CA THR A 189 3.00 -10.19 -2.99
C THR A 189 2.68 -10.00 -4.48
N SER A 190 3.08 -10.97 -5.29
CA SER A 190 2.63 -11.13 -6.68
C SER A 190 1.78 -12.40 -6.83
N ALA A 191 1.11 -12.81 -5.75
CA ALA A 191 0.21 -13.96 -5.79
C ALA A 191 -1.01 -13.57 -6.61
N THR A 192 -1.37 -14.40 -7.58
CA THR A 192 -2.53 -14.15 -8.46
C THR A 192 -3.45 -15.37 -8.54
N ARG A 193 -3.04 -16.50 -7.96
CA ARG A 193 -3.76 -17.77 -8.09
C ARG A 193 -4.46 -18.18 -6.81
N ARG A 194 -5.59 -18.87 -6.96
CA ARG A 194 -6.44 -19.33 -5.86
C ARG A 194 -5.69 -20.22 -4.85
N GLU A 195 -4.80 -21.08 -5.32
CA GLU A 195 -4.00 -21.97 -4.47
C GLU A 195 -2.94 -21.25 -3.63
N GLU A 196 -2.64 -19.98 -3.93
CA GLU A 196 -1.71 -19.16 -3.16
C GLU A 196 -2.42 -18.38 -2.05
N MET A 197 -3.76 -18.31 -2.09
CA MET A 197 -4.57 -17.60 -1.10
C MET A 197 -4.49 -18.26 0.27
N ILE A 198 -4.52 -17.45 1.31
CA ILE A 198 -4.67 -17.92 2.69
C ILE A 198 -6.03 -17.57 3.24
N SER A 199 -6.48 -18.39 4.18
CA SER A 199 -7.73 -18.21 4.92
C SER A 199 -7.49 -17.50 6.24
N ALA A 200 -8.52 -16.82 6.75
CA ALA A 200 -8.45 -15.98 7.94
C ALA A 200 -7.97 -16.75 9.17
N ASN A 201 -8.38 -18.02 9.32
CA ASN A 201 -7.94 -18.89 10.41
C ASN A 201 -6.41 -19.07 10.50
N LEU A 202 -5.67 -18.90 9.40
CA LEU A 202 -4.20 -18.97 9.38
C LEU A 202 -3.54 -17.68 9.88
N LEU A 203 -4.22 -16.54 9.89
CA LEU A 203 -3.65 -15.24 10.25
C LEU A 203 -4.62 -14.37 11.06
N MET A 204 -5.18 -14.92 12.14
CA MET A 204 -6.10 -14.20 13.04
C MET A 204 -5.37 -13.34 14.08
N GLY A 205 -4.11 -13.63 14.36
CA GLY A 205 -3.31 -13.00 15.42
C GLY A 205 -3.17 -11.47 15.32
N PRO A 206 -2.87 -10.89 14.14
CA PRO A 206 -2.71 -9.45 13.99
C PRO A 206 -4.00 -8.67 14.21
N ASP A 207 -3.89 -7.50 14.85
CA ASP A 207 -5.02 -6.57 15.03
C ASP A 207 -5.30 -5.79 13.75
N LEU A 208 -4.26 -5.49 12.97
CA LEU A 208 -4.35 -4.82 11.68
C LEU A 208 -3.61 -5.63 10.62
N ILE A 209 -4.26 -5.87 9.49
CA ILE A 209 -3.63 -6.40 8.27
C ILE A 209 -3.73 -5.31 7.21
N ILE A 210 -2.62 -4.99 6.55
CA ILE A 210 -2.56 -4.02 5.44
C ILE A 210 -2.19 -4.77 4.18
N VAL A 211 -2.93 -4.53 3.10
CA VAL A 211 -2.78 -5.26 1.84
C VAL A 211 -2.51 -4.28 0.71
N LEU A 212 -1.46 -4.55 -0.07
CA LEU A 212 -0.99 -3.72 -1.19
C LEU A 212 -0.93 -4.50 -2.52
N ASP A 213 -1.25 -5.79 -2.50
CA ASP A 213 -1.32 -6.66 -3.68
C ASP A 213 -2.76 -6.87 -4.12
N SER A 214 -3.58 -5.83 -3.98
CA SER A 214 -5.00 -5.85 -4.36
C SER A 214 -5.89 -6.86 -3.63
N GLY A 215 -5.37 -7.59 -2.64
CA GLY A 215 -6.17 -8.57 -1.90
C GLY A 215 -6.06 -10.00 -2.40
N TYR A 216 -5.32 -10.25 -3.48
CA TYR A 216 -5.21 -11.57 -4.08
C TYR A 216 -4.66 -12.65 -3.15
N TYR A 217 -3.81 -12.29 -2.18
CA TYR A 217 -3.25 -13.26 -1.24
C TYR A 217 -4.23 -13.72 -0.15
N LEU A 218 -5.32 -12.98 0.06
CA LEU A 218 -6.26 -13.25 1.16
C LEU A 218 -7.60 -13.73 0.58
N ASP A 219 -8.13 -14.86 1.05
CA ASP A 219 -9.43 -15.36 0.61
C ASP A 219 -10.63 -14.61 1.22
N GLU A 220 -11.83 -14.86 0.69
CA GLU A 220 -13.08 -14.22 1.11
C GLU A 220 -13.31 -14.22 2.63
N SER A 221 -12.77 -15.21 3.37
CA SER A 221 -12.99 -15.34 4.81
C SER A 221 -12.46 -14.14 5.61
N PHE A 222 -11.44 -13.41 5.14
CA PHE A 222 -11.02 -12.16 5.80
C PHE A 222 -12.09 -11.07 5.70
N ARG A 223 -12.77 -10.92 4.55
CA ARG A 223 -13.85 -9.93 4.41
C ARG A 223 -15.05 -10.27 5.29
N LYS A 224 -15.30 -11.56 5.51
CA LYS A 224 -16.38 -12.07 6.38
C LYS A 224 -16.10 -11.86 7.86
N THR A 225 -14.83 -11.91 8.27
CA THR A 225 -14.44 -12.02 9.70
C THR A 225 -13.80 -10.77 10.28
N ARG A 226 -13.47 -9.77 9.45
CA ARG A 226 -12.75 -8.56 9.85
C ARG A 226 -13.45 -7.32 9.33
N ASP A 227 -13.25 -6.20 10.02
CA ASP A 227 -13.66 -4.90 9.49
C ASP A 227 -12.78 -4.54 8.28
N ASN A 228 -13.40 -4.22 7.15
CA ASN A 228 -12.71 -3.93 5.90
C ASN A 228 -12.61 -2.43 5.66
N TYR A 229 -11.39 -1.96 5.41
CA TYR A 229 -11.05 -0.57 5.14
C TYR A 229 -10.38 -0.44 3.78
N SER A 230 -10.48 0.73 3.15
CA SER A 230 -9.72 1.05 1.95
C SER A 230 -9.28 2.51 1.95
N ASP A 231 -8.17 2.79 1.27
CA ASP A 231 -7.73 4.15 0.97
C ASP A 231 -8.71 4.90 0.07
N SER A 232 -9.45 4.20 -0.78
CA SER A 232 -10.59 4.74 -1.53
C SER A 232 -11.67 3.67 -1.70
N PRO A 233 -12.66 3.59 -0.79
CA PRO A 233 -13.73 2.59 -0.85
C PRO A 233 -14.46 2.56 -2.19
N GLU A 234 -14.90 3.73 -2.68
CA GLU A 234 -15.64 3.84 -3.95
C GLU A 234 -14.83 3.31 -5.13
N GLN A 235 -13.53 3.60 -5.18
CA GLN A 235 -12.64 3.12 -6.23
C GLN A 235 -12.46 1.60 -6.16
N LEU A 236 -12.24 1.05 -4.97
CA LEU A 236 -12.06 -0.40 -4.80
C LEU A 236 -13.36 -1.17 -5.07
N GLU A 237 -14.50 -0.64 -4.64
CA GLU A 237 -15.82 -1.25 -4.87
C GLU A 237 -16.19 -1.24 -6.35
N ALA A 238 -15.87 -0.18 -7.09
CA ALA A 238 -16.09 -0.11 -8.54
C ALA A 238 -15.31 -1.19 -9.32
N HIS A 239 -14.16 -1.62 -8.80
CA HIS A 239 -13.29 -2.63 -9.40
C HIS A 239 -13.32 -3.97 -8.63
N PHE A 240 -14.33 -4.18 -7.76
CA PHE A 240 -14.33 -5.29 -6.80
C PHE A 240 -14.06 -6.66 -7.44
N ARG A 241 -14.68 -6.93 -8.59
CA ARG A 241 -14.56 -8.23 -9.26
C ARG A 241 -13.22 -8.47 -9.95
N ASP A 242 -12.51 -7.41 -10.27
CA ASP A 242 -11.15 -7.49 -10.81
C ASP A 242 -10.12 -7.66 -9.70
N GLU A 243 -10.37 -7.14 -8.51
CA GLU A 243 -9.43 -7.26 -7.37
C GLU A 243 -9.73 -8.48 -6.47
N PHE A 244 -10.99 -8.92 -6.40
CA PHE A 244 -11.45 -10.07 -5.62
C PHE A 244 -12.25 -11.08 -6.49
N PRO A 245 -11.63 -11.65 -7.54
CA PRO A 245 -12.34 -12.51 -8.49
C PRO A 245 -12.85 -13.83 -7.88
N TRP A 246 -12.33 -14.21 -6.70
CA TRP A 246 -12.65 -15.46 -6.02
C TRP A 246 -13.73 -15.34 -4.95
N ASP A 247 -14.18 -14.13 -4.63
CA ASP A 247 -15.20 -13.89 -3.61
C ASP A 247 -16.59 -14.22 -4.15
N GLU A 248 -17.44 -14.85 -3.33
CA GLU A 248 -18.79 -15.27 -3.76
C GLU A 248 -19.73 -14.07 -3.96
N LYS A 249 -19.50 -12.96 -3.25
CA LYS A 249 -20.31 -11.74 -3.27
C LYS A 249 -19.45 -10.49 -3.09
N ASP A 250 -20.03 -9.34 -3.37
CA ASP A 250 -19.38 -8.05 -3.18
C ASP A 250 -19.42 -7.65 -1.69
N TYR A 251 -18.39 -6.93 -1.24
CA TYR A 251 -18.28 -6.40 0.12
C TYR A 251 -18.03 -4.90 0.07
N THR A 252 -18.52 -4.20 1.10
CA THR A 252 -18.32 -2.75 1.26
C THR A 252 -17.12 -2.45 2.15
N PHE A 253 -16.47 -1.31 1.92
CA PHE A 253 -15.28 -0.88 2.64
C PHE A 253 -15.51 0.45 3.36
N LYS A 254 -14.88 0.60 4.52
CA LYS A 254 -14.85 1.85 5.29
C LYS A 254 -13.66 2.71 4.86
N THR A 255 -13.77 4.02 4.99
CA THR A 255 -12.63 4.93 4.75
C THR A 255 -11.58 4.81 5.86
N LEU A 256 -10.33 5.20 5.59
CA LEU A 256 -9.28 5.23 6.61
C LEU A 256 -9.45 6.33 7.68
N LEU A 257 -10.47 7.19 7.56
CA LEU A 257 -10.75 8.27 8.53
C LEU A 257 -11.53 7.80 9.76
N ASP A 258 -11.97 6.55 9.75
CA ASP A 258 -12.72 5.97 10.86
C ASP A 258 -11.85 5.79 12.12
N LYS A 259 -12.52 5.89 13.27
CA LYS A 259 -11.92 6.08 14.60
C LYS A 259 -10.74 5.14 14.89
N ARG A 260 -9.69 5.72 15.49
CA ARG A 260 -8.56 5.06 16.18
C ARG A 260 -9.01 4.08 17.26
N ASP A 261 -9.48 2.89 16.88
CA ASP A 261 -9.72 1.75 17.78
C ASP A 261 -10.14 0.48 16.98
N ALA A 262 -9.91 0.44 15.66
CA ALA A 262 -10.26 -0.71 14.85
C ALA A 262 -9.44 -1.94 15.29
N ARG A 263 -10.13 -2.94 15.85
CA ARG A 263 -9.53 -4.23 16.23
C ARG A 263 -9.93 -5.26 15.19
N LYS A 264 -8.99 -6.14 14.84
CA LYS A 264 -9.22 -7.20 13.86
C LYS A 264 -9.78 -6.64 12.55
N CYS A 265 -9.06 -5.68 11.99
CA CYS A 265 -9.39 -5.07 10.72
C CYS A 265 -8.38 -5.43 9.63
N THR A 266 -8.81 -5.25 8.37
CA THR A 266 -7.99 -5.38 7.18
C THR A 266 -8.15 -4.11 6.35
N ALA A 267 -7.04 -3.48 5.99
CA ALA A 267 -7.01 -2.31 5.12
C ALA A 267 -6.44 -2.70 3.75
N TYR A 268 -7.24 -2.50 2.71
CA TYR A 268 -6.91 -2.78 1.32
C TYR A 268 -6.50 -1.46 0.65
N LEU A 269 -5.20 -1.25 0.50
CA LEU A 269 -4.63 -0.04 -0.06
C LEU A 269 -4.47 -0.21 -1.57
N TYR A 270 -5.48 0.25 -2.30
CA TYR A 270 -5.58 0.07 -3.75
C TYR A 270 -4.69 1.04 -4.53
N GLY A 271 -4.32 2.17 -3.91
CA GLY A 271 -3.54 3.24 -4.51
C GLY A 271 -4.43 4.35 -5.03
N ILE A 272 -4.14 5.57 -4.55
CA ILE A 272 -4.86 6.79 -4.90
C ILE A 272 -3.88 7.80 -5.49
N GLY A 273 -4.29 8.51 -6.55
CA GLY A 273 -3.40 9.48 -7.20
C GLY A 273 -3.04 10.67 -6.30
N LEU A 274 -3.87 10.99 -5.29
CA LEU A 274 -3.52 11.95 -4.24
C LEU A 274 -2.19 11.60 -3.54
N ALA A 275 -1.95 10.31 -3.30
CA ALA A 275 -0.74 9.85 -2.65
C ALA A 275 0.49 9.99 -3.57
N ASP A 276 0.28 9.81 -4.88
CA ASP A 276 1.31 10.07 -5.89
C ASP A 276 1.61 11.57 -6.01
N ALA A 277 0.60 12.46 -5.95
CA ALA A 277 0.78 13.91 -5.94
C ALA A 277 1.61 14.39 -4.73
N VAL A 278 1.29 13.91 -3.52
CA VAL A 278 2.05 14.24 -2.30
C VAL A 278 3.51 13.76 -2.39
N ALA A 279 3.73 12.56 -2.92
CA ALA A 279 5.09 12.05 -3.12
C ALA A 279 5.86 12.82 -4.20
N GLY A 280 5.17 13.21 -5.27
CA GLY A 280 5.68 14.05 -6.36
C GLY A 280 6.12 15.43 -5.88
N GLU A 281 5.23 16.15 -5.20
CA GLU A 281 5.51 17.48 -4.63
C GLU A 281 6.74 17.45 -3.73
N GLU A 282 6.89 16.41 -2.89
CA GLU A 282 8.06 16.27 -2.04
C GLU A 282 9.36 16.05 -2.83
N ILE A 283 9.34 15.22 -3.89
CA ILE A 283 10.57 14.98 -4.67
C ILE A 283 11.00 16.21 -5.46
N THR A 284 10.06 16.95 -6.05
CA THR A 284 10.33 18.22 -6.74
C THR A 284 11.02 19.19 -5.76
N ASN A 285 10.41 19.39 -4.59
CA ASN A 285 10.93 20.26 -3.55
C ASN A 285 12.36 19.90 -3.10
N ARG A 286 12.73 18.62 -3.13
CA ARG A 286 14.09 18.17 -2.78
C ARG A 286 15.09 18.47 -3.88
N ILE A 287 14.74 18.19 -5.13
CA ILE A 287 15.59 18.45 -6.28
C ILE A 287 15.91 19.95 -6.36
N GLU A 288 14.90 20.81 -6.23
CA GLU A 288 15.10 22.25 -6.24
C GLU A 288 15.98 22.75 -5.10
N LYS A 289 15.77 22.25 -3.87
CA LYS A 289 16.62 22.59 -2.71
C LYS A 289 18.06 22.13 -2.89
N SER A 290 18.30 21.05 -3.64
CA SER A 290 19.65 20.56 -3.93
C SER A 290 20.37 21.41 -4.97
N HIS A 291 19.66 21.99 -5.94
CA HIS A 291 20.24 22.89 -6.96
C HIS A 291 20.49 24.32 -6.47
N ARG A 292 19.94 24.71 -5.32
CA ARG A 292 20.17 26.02 -4.68
C ARG A 292 21.35 26.03 -3.68
N LYS A 293 22.08 24.91 -3.55
CA LYS A 293 23.29 24.79 -2.70
C LYS A 293 24.53 24.67 -3.57
#